data_AF-A0A1I3BXQ7-F1
#
_entry.id   AF-A0A1I3BXQ7-F1
#
_cell.length_a   1.000
_cell.length_b   1.000
_cell.length_c   1.000
_cell.angle_alpha   90.00
_cell.angle_beta   90.00
_cell.angle_gamma   90.00
#
_symmetry.space_group_name_H-M   'P 1'
#
loop_
_entity.id
_entity.type
_entity.pdbx_description
1 polymer ?
#
loop_
_entity_poly.entity_id
_entity_poly.type
_entity_poly.pdbx_seq_one_letter_code
_entity_poly.pdbx_strand_id
1 'polypeptide(L)'
;MEENSDRAFESGHEEREAHYPDAGYNLVEINLMRPPGEALAVVSHHLALSSITIPPATEFEDYVVYDQYGHAYDHDDFQNPLEAVDTTDVDGMVDTIQTGESKAQRLALFRLARLAEADPSAGLTPVPVLTTELQGSDPAIQADAVTILSSVAQEHPEEVTPAAEDIIEFLASEADHDVLADAITIVAEIADSNPGAVVDAVPKLAALLQDGSPADATAITAIQRIAEAYPDAVVPITPQLTAYLGESDESHRIGALAILGTLSKDYPNVAEDTIPTAIELLDADHYKLRANAAGLLADLADAYPDQVEPVVPRAIELLDDSDEKVRYNATSILARIAKADPDAVEPAIEPLIDALDEDFAYARSNACWALGYLAAEDALERLRDIEETDPNEEVRHAASVAIDEIEER
;
A
#
# COMPACT_ATOMS: atom_id res chain seq x y z
N MET A 1 30.80 -4.67 56.52
CA MET A 1 31.29 -4.45 55.14
C MET A 1 30.65 -5.47 54.21
N GLU A 2 30.64 -6.75 54.55
CA GLU A 2 29.88 -7.79 53.82
C GLU A 2 28.37 -7.48 53.73
N GLU A 3 27.69 -7.14 54.84
CA GLU A 3 26.24 -6.79 54.80
C GLU A 3 25.88 -5.58 53.91
N ASN A 4 26.81 -4.64 53.68
CA ASN A 4 26.57 -3.50 52.78
C ASN A 4 26.88 -3.82 51.32
N SER A 5 27.74 -4.81 51.07
CA SER A 5 28.02 -5.35 49.75
C SER A 5 26.83 -6.16 49.26
N ASP A 6 26.33 -7.09 50.09
CA ASP A 6 25.22 -7.97 49.73
C ASP A 6 23.94 -7.17 49.43
N ARG A 7 23.64 -6.13 50.22
CA ARG A 7 22.50 -5.23 49.94
C ARG A 7 22.63 -4.44 48.65
N ALA A 8 23.83 -4.02 48.27
CA ALA A 8 24.05 -3.29 47.02
C ALA A 8 23.96 -4.20 45.79
N PHE A 9 24.35 -5.48 45.94
CA PHE A 9 24.16 -6.50 44.90
C PHE A 9 22.69 -6.89 44.74
N GLU A 10 21.94 -7.05 45.84
CA GLU A 10 20.49 -7.27 45.81
C GLU A 10 19.76 -6.09 45.18
N SER A 11 20.08 -4.85 45.59
CA SER A 11 19.43 -3.65 45.03
C SER A 11 19.68 -3.47 43.54
N GLY A 12 20.89 -3.74 43.05
CA GLY A 12 21.20 -3.70 41.62
C GLY A 12 20.60 -4.87 40.83
N HIS A 13 20.24 -5.99 41.47
CA HIS A 13 19.51 -7.06 40.80
C HIS A 13 18.03 -6.73 40.65
N GLU A 14 17.40 -6.28 41.74
CA GLU A 14 16.01 -5.83 41.75
C GLU A 14 15.78 -4.67 40.77
N GLU A 15 16.74 -3.74 40.68
CA GLU A 15 16.69 -2.64 39.73
C GLU A 15 16.67 -3.14 38.27
N ARG A 16 17.52 -4.11 37.91
CA ARG A 16 17.55 -4.67 36.55
C ARG A 16 16.26 -5.39 36.19
N GLU A 17 15.74 -6.23 37.09
CA GLU A 17 14.50 -6.97 36.86
C GLU A 17 13.31 -6.04 36.66
N ALA A 18 13.30 -4.87 37.30
CA ALA A 18 12.26 -3.86 37.12
C ALA A 18 12.21 -3.24 35.70
N HIS A 19 13.22 -3.48 34.87
CA HIS A 19 13.31 -2.96 33.51
C HIS A 19 13.15 -4.02 32.41
N TYR A 20 12.85 -5.26 32.76
CA TYR A 20 12.52 -6.29 31.76
C TYR A 20 11.12 -6.01 31.20
N PRO A 21 10.94 -6.00 29.86
CA PRO A 21 9.63 -5.79 29.27
C PRO A 21 8.76 -7.06 29.36
N ASP A 22 7.45 -6.90 29.19
CA ASP A 22 6.51 -8.04 29.12
C ASP A 22 6.66 -8.85 27.81
N ALA A 23 7.13 -8.22 26.74
CA ALA A 23 7.47 -8.80 25.44
C ALA A 23 8.50 -7.90 24.74
N GLY A 24 9.32 -8.39 23.81
CA GLY A 24 10.28 -7.53 23.11
C GLY A 24 11.48 -7.13 23.96
N TYR A 25 11.93 -5.88 23.78
CA TYR A 25 13.18 -5.36 24.29
C TYR A 25 13.04 -3.93 24.82
N ASN A 26 13.68 -3.66 25.97
CA ASN A 26 13.84 -2.30 26.49
C ASN A 26 15.29 -1.85 26.32
N LEU A 27 15.50 -0.72 25.65
CA LEU A 27 16.77 0.01 25.70
C LEU A 27 16.80 0.79 27.02
N VAL A 28 17.82 0.55 27.83
CA VAL A 28 17.99 1.14 29.16
C VAL A 28 19.28 1.96 29.19
N GLU A 29 19.16 3.21 29.63
CA GLU A 29 20.29 4.07 29.96
C GLU A 29 20.81 3.73 31.36
N ILE A 30 22.12 3.66 31.50
CA ILE A 30 22.85 3.42 32.74
C ILE A 30 23.56 4.73 33.12
N ASN A 31 23.06 5.41 34.15
CA ASN A 31 23.72 6.58 34.71
C ASN A 31 24.85 6.16 35.66
N LEU A 32 26.09 6.24 35.18
CA LEU A 32 27.29 5.80 35.91
C LEU A 32 27.61 6.66 37.15
N MET A 33 26.90 7.78 37.33
CA MET A 33 27.07 8.69 38.46
C MET A 33 26.09 8.42 39.61
N ARG A 34 25.15 7.49 39.44
CA ARG A 34 24.16 7.12 40.46
C ARG A 34 24.50 5.77 41.11
N PRO A 35 24.11 5.58 42.39
CA PRO A 35 24.31 4.30 43.06
C PRO A 35 23.39 3.20 42.47
N PRO A 36 23.75 1.91 42.65
CA PRO A 36 22.87 0.80 42.31
C PRO A 36 21.52 0.92 43.01
N GLY A 37 20.44 0.77 42.25
CA GLY A 37 19.05 0.99 42.66
C GLY A 37 18.42 2.29 42.11
N GLU A 38 19.21 3.21 41.57
CA GLU A 38 18.73 4.50 41.02
C GLU A 38 19.38 4.90 39.68
N ALA A 39 20.20 4.02 39.10
CA ALA A 39 21.06 4.25 37.95
C ALA A 39 20.38 3.95 36.60
N LEU A 40 19.33 3.12 36.57
CA LEU A 40 18.72 2.66 35.32
C LEU A 40 17.46 3.46 34.93
N ALA A 41 17.32 3.72 33.64
CA ALA A 41 16.11 4.34 33.08
C ALA A 41 15.79 3.78 31.68
N VAL A 42 14.53 3.40 31.44
CA VAL A 42 14.09 2.95 30.10
C VAL A 42 14.04 4.15 29.15
N VAL A 43 14.73 4.03 28.03
CA VAL A 43 14.82 5.04 26.97
C VAL A 43 13.75 4.80 25.92
N SER A 44 13.61 3.55 25.47
CA SER A 44 12.66 3.15 24.43
C SER A 44 12.34 1.66 24.53
N HIS A 45 11.23 1.28 23.90
CA HIS A 45 10.73 -0.08 23.81
C HIS A 45 10.62 -0.47 22.34
N HIS A 46 11.00 -1.71 22.00
CA HIS A 46 10.98 -2.25 20.63
C HIS A 46 10.61 -3.73 20.64
N LEU A 47 9.86 -4.19 19.64
CA LEU A 47 9.53 -5.61 19.53
C LEU A 47 10.64 -6.44 18.89
N ALA A 48 11.31 -5.91 17.86
CA ALA A 48 12.45 -6.53 17.18
C ALA A 48 13.79 -5.99 17.70
N LEU A 49 14.81 -6.84 17.78
CA LEU A 49 16.14 -6.43 18.24
C LEU A 49 16.86 -5.59 17.17
N SER A 50 16.57 -5.87 15.91
CA SER A 50 17.08 -5.14 14.74
C SER A 50 16.65 -3.67 14.69
N SER A 51 15.51 -3.32 15.28
CA SER A 51 15.01 -1.93 15.35
C SER A 51 15.80 -1.05 16.33
N ILE A 52 16.60 -1.64 17.20
CA ILE A 52 17.34 -0.89 18.23
C ILE A 52 18.66 -0.38 17.69
N THR A 53 18.93 0.89 17.96
CA THR A 53 20.27 1.49 17.82
C THR A 53 20.75 1.92 19.20
N ILE A 54 21.85 1.32 19.67
CA ILE A 54 22.44 1.69 20.96
C ILE A 54 23.25 2.99 20.80
N PRO A 55 22.97 4.06 21.58
CA PRO A 55 23.76 5.28 21.56
C PRO A 55 25.21 5.02 22.01
N PRO A 56 26.21 5.80 21.54
CA PRO A 56 27.58 5.62 21.98
C PRO A 56 27.74 5.90 23.48
N ALA A 57 28.46 5.03 24.18
CA ALA A 57 28.79 5.23 25.59
C ALA A 57 29.64 6.48 25.82
N THR A 58 29.45 7.13 26.96
CA THR A 58 30.22 8.30 27.40
C THR A 58 30.89 8.03 28.74
N GLU A 59 31.60 9.03 29.29
CA GLU A 59 32.18 8.90 30.64
C GLU A 59 31.13 8.88 31.76
N PHE A 60 29.87 9.25 31.47
CA PHE A 60 28.79 9.38 32.46
C PHE A 60 27.62 8.43 32.24
N GLU A 61 27.46 7.94 31.01
CA GLU A 61 26.28 7.21 30.56
C GLU A 61 26.73 6.01 29.74
N ASP A 62 26.09 4.88 29.99
CA ASP A 62 26.22 3.66 29.20
C ASP A 62 24.82 3.14 28.86
N TYR A 63 24.72 2.11 28.02
CA TYR A 63 23.43 1.59 27.53
C TYR A 63 23.43 0.07 27.48
N VAL A 64 22.30 -0.52 27.82
CA VAL A 64 22.07 -1.96 27.75
C VAL A 64 20.65 -2.22 27.27
N VAL A 65 20.47 -3.28 26.49
CA VAL A 65 19.15 -3.75 26.10
C VAL A 65 18.80 -4.95 26.97
N TYR A 66 17.56 -5.00 27.48
CA TYR A 66 17.02 -6.17 28.17
C TYR A 66 15.84 -6.77 27.43
N ASP A 67 15.79 -8.09 27.33
CA ASP A 67 14.60 -8.82 26.89
C ASP A 67 13.73 -9.30 28.07
N GLN A 68 12.56 -9.85 27.74
CA GLN A 68 11.60 -10.39 28.73
C GLN A 68 12.15 -11.53 29.60
N TYR A 69 13.27 -12.14 29.23
CA TYR A 69 13.90 -13.25 29.95
C TYR A 69 15.10 -12.80 30.78
N GLY A 70 15.39 -11.49 30.80
CA GLY A 70 16.50 -10.89 31.55
C GLY A 70 17.86 -11.04 30.87
N HIS A 71 17.91 -11.40 29.59
CA HIS A 71 19.14 -11.34 28.82
C HIS A 71 19.56 -9.88 28.63
N ALA A 72 20.85 -9.60 28.81
CA ALA A 72 21.43 -8.27 28.60
C ALA A 72 22.21 -8.26 27.28
N TYR A 73 22.02 -7.23 26.47
CA TYR A 73 22.78 -6.98 25.24
C TYR A 73 23.47 -5.63 25.32
N ASP A 74 24.78 -5.60 25.10
CA ASP A 74 25.62 -4.42 25.25
C ASP A 74 26.20 -3.96 23.91
N HIS A 75 27.06 -2.95 23.94
CA HIS A 75 27.73 -2.49 22.72
C HIS A 75 28.56 -3.56 22.03
N ASP A 76 29.09 -4.57 22.72
CA ASP A 76 29.89 -5.62 22.08
C ASP A 76 28.99 -6.58 21.29
N ASP A 77 27.78 -6.84 21.78
CA ASP A 77 26.75 -7.60 21.05
C ASP A 77 26.29 -6.85 19.76
N PHE A 78 26.30 -5.52 19.78
CA PHE A 78 25.87 -4.64 18.68
C PHE A 78 27.02 -4.13 17.78
N GLN A 79 28.27 -4.26 18.22
CA GLN A 79 29.43 -3.81 17.46
C GLN A 79 29.62 -4.68 16.22
N ASN A 80 29.72 -4.04 15.05
CA ASN A 80 30.21 -4.67 13.84
C ASN A 80 29.45 -5.96 13.42
N PRO A 81 28.11 -5.96 13.34
CA PRO A 81 27.34 -7.18 13.05
C PRO A 81 27.70 -7.82 11.70
N LEU A 82 28.28 -7.06 10.75
CA LEU A 82 28.74 -7.57 9.45
C LEU A 82 30.27 -7.79 9.36
N GLU A 83 31.07 -7.24 10.29
CA GLU A 83 32.53 -7.50 10.36
C GLU A 83 32.87 -8.62 11.36
N ALA A 84 32.00 -8.88 12.35
CA ALA A 84 32.10 -9.97 13.32
C ALA A 84 31.43 -11.28 12.85
N VAL A 85 30.67 -11.20 11.76
CA VAL A 85 30.03 -12.31 11.08
C VAL A 85 30.87 -12.65 9.86
N ASP A 86 31.16 -13.94 9.67
CA ASP A 86 31.48 -14.40 8.33
C ASP A 86 30.19 -14.28 7.54
N THR A 87 30.04 -13.24 6.70
CA THR A 87 28.83 -13.00 5.89
C THR A 87 28.56 -14.13 4.91
N THR A 88 29.45 -15.13 4.85
CA THR A 88 29.26 -16.39 4.13
C THR A 88 28.66 -17.53 4.98
N ASP A 89 28.58 -17.42 6.31
CA ASP A 89 28.07 -18.46 7.22
C ASP A 89 26.59 -18.28 7.60
N VAL A 90 25.74 -18.14 6.58
CA VAL A 90 24.27 -18.10 6.76
C VAL A 90 23.77 -19.43 7.34
N ASP A 91 24.37 -20.56 6.94
CA ASP A 91 24.00 -21.89 7.43
C ASP A 91 24.22 -22.03 8.95
N GLY A 92 25.35 -21.55 9.48
CA GLY A 92 25.61 -21.52 10.91
C GLY A 92 24.61 -20.65 11.69
N MET A 93 24.14 -19.55 11.11
CA MET A 93 23.06 -18.75 11.70
C MET A 93 21.74 -19.52 11.73
N VAL A 94 21.37 -20.21 10.65
CA VAL A 94 20.17 -21.05 10.60
C VAL A 94 20.22 -22.14 11.67
N ASP A 95 21.36 -22.82 11.82
CA ASP A 95 21.55 -23.83 12.87
C ASP A 95 21.39 -23.22 14.28
N THR A 96 21.92 -22.00 14.49
CA THR A 96 21.80 -21.27 15.77
C THR A 96 20.36 -20.84 16.04
N ILE A 97 19.61 -20.42 15.01
CA ILE A 97 18.20 -20.07 15.13
C ILE A 97 17.38 -21.28 15.58
N GLN A 98 17.65 -22.45 15.00
CA GLN A 98 16.89 -23.68 15.30
C GLN A 98 17.24 -24.32 16.64
N THR A 99 18.50 -24.21 17.08
CA THR A 99 19.02 -25.05 18.19
C THR A 99 19.67 -24.27 19.32
N GLY A 100 19.88 -22.97 19.13
CA GLY A 100 20.58 -22.11 20.09
C GLY A 100 19.80 -21.88 21.38
N GLU A 101 20.53 -21.49 22.42
CA GLU A 101 19.92 -20.92 23.62
C GLU A 101 19.26 -19.57 23.31
N SER A 102 18.26 -19.15 24.10
CA SER A 102 17.40 -17.99 23.79
C SER A 102 18.18 -16.71 23.43
N LYS A 103 19.24 -16.33 24.17
CA LYS A 103 20.07 -15.18 23.82
C LYS A 103 20.79 -15.36 22.47
N ALA A 104 21.33 -16.55 22.20
CA ALA A 104 22.07 -16.83 20.98
C ALA A 104 21.16 -16.85 19.74
N GLN A 105 19.94 -17.41 19.87
CA GLN A 105 18.91 -17.39 18.84
C GLN A 105 18.57 -15.94 18.42
N ARG A 106 18.34 -15.07 19.40
CA ARG A 106 18.04 -13.63 19.18
C ARG A 106 19.18 -12.88 18.50
N LEU A 107 20.42 -13.13 18.91
CA LEU A 107 21.59 -12.54 18.26
C LEU A 107 21.78 -13.05 16.83
N ALA A 108 21.45 -14.31 16.54
CA ALA A 108 21.49 -14.84 15.18
C ALA A 108 20.44 -14.16 14.29
N LEU A 109 19.21 -13.99 14.77
CA LEU A 109 18.15 -13.25 14.07
C LEU A 109 18.54 -11.79 13.84
N PHE A 110 19.04 -11.09 14.86
CA PHE A 110 19.54 -9.72 14.74
C PHE A 110 20.60 -9.57 13.65
N ARG A 111 21.59 -10.46 13.63
CA ARG A 111 22.65 -10.45 12.61
C ARG A 111 22.11 -10.75 11.22
N LEU A 112 21.19 -11.71 11.12
CA LEU A 112 20.54 -12.05 9.86
C LEU A 112 19.70 -10.90 9.32
N ALA A 113 18.96 -10.18 10.18
CA ALA A 113 18.22 -8.97 9.80
C ALA A 113 19.13 -7.90 9.22
N ARG A 114 20.27 -7.61 9.87
CA ARG A 114 21.28 -6.67 9.35
C ARG A 114 21.92 -7.13 8.04
N LEU A 115 22.09 -8.44 7.85
CA LEU A 115 22.62 -9.00 6.63
C LEU A 115 21.60 -8.91 5.48
N ALA A 116 20.35 -9.27 5.72
CA ALA A 116 19.28 -9.20 4.73
C ALA A 116 18.93 -7.75 4.34
N GLU A 117 19.04 -6.81 5.27
CA GLU A 117 18.92 -5.36 4.98
C GLU A 117 19.99 -4.88 3.99
N ALA A 118 21.21 -5.42 4.07
CA ALA A 118 22.33 -5.05 3.20
C ALA A 118 22.37 -5.85 1.88
N ASP A 119 21.94 -7.11 1.91
CA ASP A 119 21.90 -8.06 0.81
C ASP A 119 20.69 -9.01 0.99
N PRO A 120 19.52 -8.69 0.39
CA PRO A 120 18.32 -9.50 0.50
C PRO A 120 18.51 -10.97 0.11
N SER A 121 19.47 -11.28 -0.76
CA SER A 121 19.76 -12.65 -1.20
C SER A 121 20.30 -13.54 -0.06
N ALA A 122 20.90 -12.95 0.97
CA ALA A 122 21.35 -13.68 2.15
C ALA A 122 20.19 -14.21 3.01
N GLY A 123 19.01 -13.60 2.90
CA GLY A 123 17.79 -14.03 3.59
C GLY A 123 17.06 -15.18 2.90
N LEU A 124 17.50 -15.65 1.72
CA LEU A 124 16.85 -16.72 0.96
C LEU A 124 16.92 -18.08 1.66
N THR A 125 18.13 -18.53 2.01
CA THR A 125 18.33 -19.83 2.69
C THR A 125 17.55 -19.92 4.02
N PRO A 126 17.46 -18.86 4.84
CA PRO A 126 16.71 -18.88 6.09
C PRO A 126 15.17 -18.86 5.96
N VAL A 127 14.56 -18.56 4.80
CA VAL A 127 13.10 -18.44 4.69
C VAL A 127 12.32 -19.60 5.36
N PRO A 128 12.68 -20.89 5.18
CA PRO A 128 11.95 -21.99 5.81
C PRO A 128 12.03 -22.00 7.35
N VAL A 129 13.18 -21.65 7.93
CA VAL A 129 13.29 -21.55 9.39
C VAL A 129 12.52 -20.34 9.90
N LEU A 130 12.60 -19.19 9.23
CA LEU A 130 11.88 -17.98 9.62
C LEU A 130 10.36 -18.20 9.58
N THR A 131 9.86 -18.90 8.55
CA THR A 131 8.44 -19.30 8.45
C THR A 131 8.02 -20.16 9.64
N THR A 132 8.90 -21.08 10.08
CA THR A 132 8.64 -21.91 11.27
C THR A 132 8.59 -21.06 12.54
N GLU A 133 9.46 -20.06 12.66
CA GLU A 133 9.49 -19.15 13.81
C GLU A 133 8.24 -18.25 13.88
N LEU A 134 7.62 -17.89 12.75
CA LEU A 134 6.34 -17.17 12.73
C LEU A 134 5.22 -17.93 13.46
N GLN A 135 5.24 -19.26 13.42
CA GLN A 135 4.27 -20.14 14.08
C GLN A 135 4.55 -20.34 15.57
N GLY A 136 5.64 -19.76 16.07
CA GLY A 136 6.02 -19.78 17.47
C GLY A 136 5.10 -18.97 18.37
N SER A 137 5.51 -18.80 19.63
CA SER A 137 4.76 -18.01 20.62
C SER A 137 5.55 -16.83 21.19
N ASP A 138 6.76 -16.57 20.68
CA ASP A 138 7.62 -15.50 21.18
C ASP A 138 7.51 -14.29 20.24
N PRO A 139 6.83 -13.20 20.66
CA PRO A 139 6.55 -12.05 19.79
C PRO A 139 7.81 -11.36 19.26
N ALA A 140 8.90 -11.39 20.03
CA ALA A 140 10.15 -10.77 19.63
C ALA A 140 10.86 -11.56 18.52
N ILE A 141 10.82 -12.90 18.60
CA ILE A 141 11.32 -13.77 17.53
C ILE A 141 10.48 -13.61 16.27
N GLN A 142 9.15 -13.59 16.41
CA GLN A 142 8.23 -13.40 15.29
C GLN A 142 8.47 -12.06 14.60
N ALA A 143 8.66 -10.98 15.36
CA ALA A 143 8.98 -9.65 14.84
C ALA A 143 10.29 -9.64 14.05
N ASP A 144 11.37 -10.18 14.61
CA ASP A 144 12.65 -10.27 13.90
C ASP A 144 12.51 -11.10 12.59
N ALA A 145 11.72 -12.19 12.61
CA ALA A 145 11.44 -13.00 11.42
C ALA A 145 10.66 -12.25 10.35
N VAL A 146 9.62 -11.49 10.72
CA VAL A 146 8.86 -10.64 9.80
C VAL A 146 9.77 -9.58 9.16
N THR A 147 10.62 -8.91 9.94
CA THR A 147 11.56 -7.90 9.41
C THR A 147 12.55 -8.51 8.41
N ILE A 148 13.08 -9.71 8.66
CA ILE A 148 13.97 -10.38 7.70
C ILE A 148 13.21 -10.74 6.42
N LEU A 149 12.01 -11.31 6.54
CA LEU A 149 11.18 -11.69 5.39
C LEU A 149 10.74 -10.47 4.56
N SER A 150 10.53 -9.32 5.20
CA SER A 150 10.25 -8.03 4.53
C SER A 150 11.39 -7.60 3.62
N SER A 151 12.64 -7.68 4.09
CA SER A 151 13.81 -7.40 3.26
C SER A 151 13.93 -8.36 2.08
N VAL A 152 13.66 -9.66 2.29
CA VAL A 152 13.70 -10.67 1.21
C VAL A 152 12.58 -10.45 0.19
N ALA A 153 11.36 -10.15 0.65
CA ALA A 153 10.19 -10.00 -0.22
C ALA A 153 10.32 -8.85 -1.22
N GLN A 154 11.04 -7.78 -0.87
CA GLN A 154 11.28 -6.64 -1.78
C GLN A 154 12.09 -6.99 -3.04
N GLU A 155 12.88 -8.07 -3.01
CA GLU A 155 13.65 -8.53 -4.19
C GLU A 155 13.21 -9.92 -4.69
N HIS A 156 12.68 -10.76 -3.80
CA HIS A 156 12.38 -12.18 -4.02
C HIS A 156 11.02 -12.59 -3.41
N PRO A 157 9.90 -11.96 -3.80
CA PRO A 157 8.59 -12.22 -3.20
C PRO A 157 8.10 -13.67 -3.42
N GLU A 158 8.53 -14.32 -4.50
CA GLU A 158 8.19 -15.72 -4.80
C GLU A 158 8.71 -16.70 -3.74
N GLU A 159 9.84 -16.40 -3.12
CA GLU A 159 10.45 -17.25 -2.09
C GLU A 159 9.76 -17.07 -0.73
N VAL A 160 9.20 -15.89 -0.46
CA VAL A 160 8.44 -15.59 0.77
C VAL A 160 6.98 -16.01 0.68
N THR A 161 6.44 -16.18 -0.53
CA THR A 161 5.04 -16.59 -0.79
C THR A 161 4.55 -17.77 0.07
N PRO A 162 5.33 -18.85 0.32
CA PRO A 162 4.90 -19.94 1.19
C PRO A 162 4.56 -19.55 2.64
N ALA A 163 5.07 -18.40 3.12
CA ALA A 163 4.80 -17.85 4.45
C ALA A 163 3.58 -16.91 4.48
N ALA A 164 2.90 -16.69 3.35
CA ALA A 164 1.83 -15.69 3.25
C ALA A 164 0.71 -15.88 4.28
N GLU A 165 0.26 -17.12 4.53
CA GLU A 165 -0.79 -17.41 5.52
C GLU A 165 -0.37 -16.97 6.93
N ASP A 166 0.87 -17.28 7.33
CA ASP A 166 1.42 -16.90 8.63
C ASP A 166 1.61 -15.37 8.72
N ILE A 167 2.07 -14.70 7.65
CA ILE A 167 2.23 -13.24 7.59
C ILE A 167 0.90 -12.50 7.72
N ILE A 168 -0.18 -13.01 7.13
CA ILE A 168 -1.52 -12.41 7.22
C ILE A 168 -2.03 -12.37 8.68
N GLU A 169 -1.54 -13.24 9.57
CA GLU A 169 -1.88 -13.19 10.99
C GLU A 169 -1.31 -11.96 11.72
N PHE A 170 -0.28 -11.32 11.18
CA PHE A 170 0.30 -10.09 11.74
C PHE A 170 -0.42 -8.81 11.29
N LEU A 171 -1.38 -8.90 10.36
CA LEU A 171 -2.21 -7.77 9.93
C LEU A 171 -3.32 -7.46 10.95
N ALA A 172 -2.94 -7.05 12.16
CA ALA A 172 -3.84 -6.72 13.26
C ALA A 172 -3.61 -5.29 13.75
N SER A 173 -4.70 -4.60 14.12
CA SER A 173 -4.62 -3.20 14.57
C SER A 173 -3.87 -3.02 15.90
N GLU A 174 -3.79 -4.07 16.72
CA GLU A 174 -3.03 -4.04 17.98
C GLU A 174 -1.57 -4.44 17.82
N ALA A 175 -1.12 -4.79 16.61
CA ALA A 175 0.27 -5.16 16.35
C ALA A 175 1.22 -3.97 16.56
N ASP A 176 2.48 -4.28 16.83
CA ASP A 176 3.54 -3.28 16.82
C ASP A 176 3.63 -2.60 15.45
N HIS A 177 3.79 -1.28 15.44
CA HIS A 177 3.67 -0.48 14.22
C HIS A 177 4.74 -0.82 13.18
N ASP A 178 5.95 -1.17 13.60
CA ASP A 178 7.03 -1.51 12.67
C ASP A 178 6.80 -2.89 12.05
N VAL A 179 6.40 -3.87 12.88
CA VAL A 179 6.05 -5.22 12.41
C VAL A 179 4.86 -5.21 11.47
N LEU A 180 3.85 -4.38 11.77
CA LEU A 180 2.69 -4.20 10.92
C LEU A 180 3.09 -3.63 9.55
N ALA A 181 3.97 -2.63 9.52
CA ALA A 181 4.46 -2.05 8.27
C ALA A 181 5.25 -3.08 7.42
N ASP A 182 6.10 -3.89 8.05
CA ASP A 182 6.81 -4.97 7.39
C ASP A 182 5.86 -6.05 6.84
N ALA A 183 4.84 -6.46 7.62
CA ALA A 183 3.85 -7.44 7.19
C ALA A 183 3.02 -6.93 5.98
N ILE A 184 2.60 -5.66 6.01
CA ILE A 184 1.90 -5.02 4.88
C ILE A 184 2.80 -4.95 3.64
N THR A 185 4.09 -4.65 3.82
CA THR A 185 5.08 -4.63 2.74
C THR A 185 5.23 -6.00 2.09
N ILE A 186 5.42 -7.07 2.88
CA ILE A 186 5.48 -8.44 2.37
C ILE A 186 4.23 -8.78 1.56
N VAL A 187 3.05 -8.45 2.07
CA VAL A 187 1.78 -8.71 1.38
C VAL A 187 1.67 -7.95 0.07
N ALA A 188 2.15 -6.70 0.01
CA ALA A 188 2.16 -5.93 -1.23
C ALA A 188 3.12 -6.51 -2.28
N GLU A 189 4.33 -6.91 -1.89
CA GLU A 189 5.32 -7.52 -2.80
C GLU A 189 4.84 -8.89 -3.32
N ILE A 190 4.19 -9.69 -2.46
CA ILE A 190 3.53 -10.94 -2.91
C ILE A 190 2.35 -10.61 -3.82
N ALA A 191 1.57 -9.56 -3.57
CA ALA A 191 0.44 -9.20 -4.41
C ALA A 191 0.86 -8.79 -5.84
N ASP A 192 2.03 -8.17 -6.00
CA ASP A 192 2.59 -7.79 -7.30
C ASP A 192 2.96 -9.01 -8.17
N SER A 193 3.40 -10.11 -7.55
CA SER A 193 3.89 -11.30 -8.25
C SER A 193 2.89 -12.48 -8.27
N ASN A 194 2.14 -12.66 -7.19
CA ASN A 194 1.17 -13.73 -6.98
C ASN A 194 0.00 -13.26 -6.09
N PRO A 195 -0.91 -12.43 -6.63
CA PRO A 195 -2.03 -11.88 -5.85
C PRO A 195 -2.96 -12.94 -5.25
N GLY A 196 -2.99 -14.15 -5.82
CA GLY A 196 -3.82 -15.24 -5.33
C GLY A 196 -3.37 -15.80 -3.99
N ALA A 197 -2.10 -15.61 -3.61
CA ALA A 197 -1.56 -16.08 -2.34
C ALA A 197 -1.97 -15.20 -1.15
N VAL A 198 -2.43 -13.97 -1.40
CA VAL A 198 -2.73 -12.97 -0.38
C VAL A 198 -4.15 -12.41 -0.45
N VAL A 199 -5.07 -13.09 -1.16
CA VAL A 199 -6.49 -12.69 -1.22
C VAL A 199 -7.15 -12.60 0.17
N ASP A 200 -6.75 -13.48 1.09
CA ASP A 200 -7.29 -13.50 2.46
C ASP A 200 -6.79 -12.33 3.31
N ALA A 201 -5.80 -11.57 2.84
CA ALA A 201 -5.34 -10.34 3.49
C ALA A 201 -6.34 -9.19 3.35
N VAL A 202 -7.21 -9.19 2.32
CA VAL A 202 -8.06 -8.05 1.95
C VAL A 202 -8.90 -7.52 3.11
N PRO A 203 -9.65 -8.34 3.87
CA PRO A 203 -10.45 -7.83 4.99
C PRO A 203 -9.61 -7.23 6.12
N LYS A 204 -8.40 -7.79 6.35
CA LYS A 204 -7.48 -7.30 7.38
C LYS A 204 -6.84 -5.98 6.96
N LEU A 205 -6.33 -5.89 5.73
CA LEU A 205 -5.82 -4.63 5.15
C LEU A 205 -6.88 -3.53 5.19
N ALA A 206 -8.13 -3.84 4.82
CA ALA A 206 -9.23 -2.87 4.88
C ALA A 206 -9.54 -2.37 6.29
N ALA A 207 -9.40 -3.22 7.31
CA ALA A 207 -9.58 -2.84 8.71
C ALA A 207 -8.45 -1.95 9.25
N LEU A 208 -7.28 -2.00 8.61
CA LEU A 208 -6.11 -1.20 8.98
C LEU A 208 -6.13 0.20 8.36
N LEU A 209 -6.91 0.43 7.31
CA LEU A 209 -7.05 1.74 6.67
C LEU A 209 -7.63 2.76 7.67
N GLN A 210 -6.79 3.68 8.14
CA GLN A 210 -7.15 4.73 9.10
C GLN A 210 -6.37 6.01 8.79
N ASP A 211 -7.08 7.13 8.70
CA ASP A 211 -6.47 8.42 8.29
C ASP A 211 -5.19 8.76 9.06
N GLY A 212 -4.11 8.97 8.31
CA GLY A 212 -2.79 9.37 8.82
C GLY A 212 -1.79 8.24 9.07
N SER A 213 -2.11 6.99 8.73
CA SER A 213 -1.16 5.86 8.81
C SER A 213 -0.23 5.83 7.59
N PRO A 214 1.11 5.89 7.76
CA PRO A 214 2.05 5.74 6.64
C PRO A 214 1.90 4.41 5.89
N ALA A 215 1.34 3.38 6.55
CA ALA A 215 1.14 2.06 5.97
C ALA A 215 -0.07 1.98 5.02
N ASP A 216 -0.91 3.01 4.98
CA ASP A 216 -2.11 3.04 4.14
C ASP A 216 -1.76 2.97 2.65
N ALA A 217 -0.70 3.67 2.21
CA ALA A 217 -0.30 3.66 0.81
C ALA A 217 0.11 2.25 0.33
N THR A 218 0.84 1.51 1.15
CA THR A 218 1.27 0.14 0.85
C THR A 218 0.09 -0.83 0.91
N ALA A 219 -0.79 -0.70 1.91
CA ALA A 219 -2.01 -1.51 2.00
C ALA A 219 -2.94 -1.29 0.81
N ILE A 220 -3.14 -0.04 0.39
CA ILE A 220 -3.93 0.32 -0.81
C ILE A 220 -3.29 -0.27 -2.08
N THR A 221 -1.96 -0.25 -2.19
CA THR A 221 -1.25 -0.87 -3.32
C THR A 221 -1.52 -2.37 -3.37
N ALA A 222 -1.40 -3.07 -2.25
CA ALA A 222 -1.71 -4.49 -2.16
C ALA A 222 -3.17 -4.79 -2.55
N ILE A 223 -4.13 -4.04 -2.00
CA ILE A 223 -5.55 -4.19 -2.33
C ILE A 223 -5.80 -3.95 -3.82
N GLN A 224 -5.15 -2.94 -4.42
CA GLN A 224 -5.30 -2.64 -5.84
C GLN A 224 -4.82 -3.81 -6.71
N ARG A 225 -3.67 -4.40 -6.41
CA ARG A 225 -3.14 -5.57 -7.14
C ARG A 225 -4.04 -6.77 -7.03
N ILE A 226 -4.60 -7.00 -5.84
CA ILE A 226 -5.58 -8.05 -5.63
C ILE A 226 -6.88 -7.74 -6.42
N ALA A 227 -7.34 -6.49 -6.45
CA ALA A 227 -8.53 -6.10 -7.21
C ALA A 227 -8.37 -6.30 -8.73
N GLU A 228 -7.17 -6.04 -9.27
CA GLU A 228 -6.85 -6.22 -10.69
C GLU A 228 -6.92 -7.70 -11.13
N ALA A 229 -6.61 -8.65 -10.24
CA ALA A 229 -6.57 -10.08 -10.54
C ALA A 229 -7.76 -10.89 -9.98
N TYR A 230 -8.29 -10.50 -8.83
CA TYR A 230 -9.32 -11.18 -8.04
C TYR A 230 -10.36 -10.18 -7.50
N PRO A 231 -11.12 -9.49 -8.38
CA PRO A 231 -12.03 -8.43 -7.96
C PRO A 231 -13.13 -8.91 -7.00
N ASP A 232 -13.58 -10.16 -7.13
CA ASP A 232 -14.55 -10.79 -6.23
C ASP A 232 -14.11 -10.77 -4.75
N ALA A 233 -12.80 -10.82 -4.48
CA ALA A 233 -12.26 -10.77 -3.12
C ALA A 233 -12.33 -9.36 -2.50
N VAL A 234 -12.38 -8.32 -3.34
CA VAL A 234 -12.33 -6.90 -2.92
C VAL A 234 -13.72 -6.26 -2.89
N VAL A 235 -14.69 -6.78 -3.67
CA VAL A 235 -16.09 -6.37 -3.63
C VAL A 235 -16.70 -6.28 -2.20
N PRO A 236 -16.39 -7.18 -1.24
CA PRO A 236 -16.95 -7.07 0.11
C PRO A 236 -16.48 -5.83 0.89
N ILE A 237 -15.32 -5.25 0.56
CA ILE A 237 -14.73 -4.12 1.30
C ILE A 237 -15.06 -2.74 0.69
N THR A 238 -15.85 -2.69 -0.38
CA THR A 238 -16.21 -1.43 -1.07
C THR A 238 -16.84 -0.36 -0.16
N PRO A 239 -17.71 -0.70 0.82
CA PRO A 239 -18.21 0.29 1.79
C PRO A 239 -17.10 0.93 2.65
N GLN A 240 -16.06 0.17 2.99
CA GLN A 240 -14.92 0.66 3.78
C GLN A 240 -14.05 1.59 2.93
N LEU A 241 -13.79 1.23 1.67
CA LEU A 241 -13.07 2.09 0.72
C LEU A 241 -13.80 3.41 0.46
N THR A 242 -15.15 3.37 0.40
CA THR A 242 -15.98 4.56 0.22
C THR A 242 -15.93 5.48 1.45
N ALA A 243 -16.00 4.90 2.66
CA ALA A 243 -15.84 5.67 3.90
C ALA A 243 -14.45 6.32 3.98
N TYR A 244 -13.40 5.54 3.69
CA TYR A 244 -12.02 6.01 3.65
C TYR A 244 -11.83 7.17 2.67
N LEU A 245 -12.41 7.09 1.46
CA LEU A 245 -12.37 8.18 0.47
C LEU A 245 -12.95 9.51 1.02
N GLY A 246 -13.98 9.46 1.87
CA GLY A 246 -14.59 10.66 2.45
C GLY A 246 -13.78 11.29 3.58
N GLU A 247 -12.99 10.49 4.29
CA GLU A 247 -12.31 10.89 5.53
C GLU A 247 -10.83 11.25 5.33
N SER A 248 -10.16 10.68 4.32
CA SER A 248 -8.70 10.80 4.16
C SER A 248 -8.22 12.05 3.42
N ASP A 249 -6.90 12.31 3.46
CA ASP A 249 -6.23 13.33 2.64
C ASP A 249 -6.16 13.00 1.12
N GLU A 250 -5.68 13.96 0.31
CA GLU A 250 -5.62 13.82 -1.16
C GLU A 250 -4.83 12.59 -1.66
N SER A 251 -3.71 12.24 -1.01
CA SER A 251 -2.85 11.14 -1.50
C SER A 251 -3.53 9.79 -1.29
N HIS A 252 -4.15 9.63 -0.13
CA HIS A 252 -4.88 8.42 0.24
C HIS A 252 -6.16 8.23 -0.58
N ARG A 253 -6.86 9.32 -0.91
CA ARG A 253 -8.05 9.29 -1.78
C ARG A 253 -7.77 8.74 -3.17
N ILE A 254 -6.58 9.01 -3.74
CA ILE A 254 -6.23 8.59 -5.11
C ILE A 254 -6.32 7.07 -5.26
N GLY A 255 -5.72 6.33 -4.33
CA GLY A 255 -5.63 4.88 -4.44
C GLY A 255 -6.96 4.18 -4.11
N ALA A 256 -7.69 4.65 -3.10
CA ALA A 256 -9.03 4.14 -2.83
C ALA A 256 -9.98 4.34 -4.03
N LEU A 257 -9.96 5.52 -4.65
CA LEU A 257 -10.76 5.80 -5.84
C LEU A 257 -10.32 4.95 -7.05
N ALA A 258 -9.03 4.67 -7.19
CA ALA A 258 -8.54 3.77 -8.24
C ALA A 258 -9.07 2.35 -8.07
N ILE A 259 -9.09 1.81 -6.85
CA ILE A 259 -9.67 0.49 -6.55
C ILE A 259 -11.16 0.46 -6.90
N LEU A 260 -11.93 1.48 -6.48
CA LEU A 260 -13.35 1.60 -6.79
C LEU A 260 -13.60 1.67 -8.31
N GLY A 261 -12.76 2.44 -9.03
CA GLY A 261 -12.77 2.50 -10.50
C GLY A 261 -12.53 1.14 -11.14
N THR A 262 -11.51 0.40 -10.69
CA THR A 262 -11.23 -0.96 -11.18
C THR A 262 -12.42 -1.90 -11.01
N LEU A 263 -13.07 -1.88 -9.83
CA LEU A 263 -14.23 -2.74 -9.55
C LEU A 263 -15.47 -2.34 -10.34
N SER A 264 -15.68 -1.04 -10.60
CA SER A 264 -16.90 -0.52 -11.24
C SER A 264 -17.15 -1.05 -12.65
N LYS A 265 -16.09 -1.46 -13.37
CA LYS A 265 -16.18 -1.99 -14.73
C LYS A 265 -16.98 -3.28 -14.82
N ASP A 266 -16.76 -4.18 -13.87
CA ASP A 266 -17.42 -5.49 -13.81
C ASP A 266 -18.56 -5.52 -12.79
N TYR A 267 -18.49 -4.66 -11.76
CA TYR A 267 -19.42 -4.59 -10.64
C TYR A 267 -19.94 -3.15 -10.42
N PRO A 268 -20.64 -2.54 -11.38
CA PRO A 268 -21.07 -1.14 -11.26
C PRO A 268 -21.91 -0.90 -9.99
N ASN A 269 -22.69 -1.89 -9.56
CA ASN A 269 -23.54 -1.81 -8.37
C ASN A 269 -22.80 -1.66 -7.05
N VAL A 270 -21.52 -2.02 -6.96
CA VAL A 270 -20.77 -1.88 -5.70
C VAL A 270 -20.23 -0.47 -5.54
N ALA A 271 -20.10 0.28 -6.63
CA ALA A 271 -19.56 1.64 -6.65
C ALA A 271 -20.64 2.72 -6.86
N GLU A 272 -21.93 2.36 -6.90
CA GLU A 272 -23.05 3.31 -7.03
C GLU A 272 -23.03 4.38 -5.92
N ASP A 273 -22.82 3.97 -4.67
CA ASP A 273 -22.76 4.88 -3.53
C ASP A 273 -21.56 5.85 -3.57
N THR A 274 -20.57 5.60 -4.44
CA THR A 274 -19.40 6.48 -4.65
C THR A 274 -19.71 7.65 -5.58
N ILE A 275 -20.80 7.60 -6.36
CA ILE A 275 -21.14 8.63 -7.37
C ILE A 275 -21.10 10.05 -6.76
N PRO A 276 -21.75 10.37 -5.63
CA PRO A 276 -21.72 11.72 -5.08
C PRO A 276 -20.31 12.22 -4.74
N THR A 277 -19.46 11.35 -4.19
CA THR A 277 -18.07 11.67 -3.86
C THR A 277 -17.23 11.82 -5.13
N ALA A 278 -17.43 10.98 -6.15
CA ALA A 278 -16.75 11.11 -7.43
C ALA A 278 -17.10 12.44 -8.12
N ILE A 279 -18.37 12.89 -8.04
CA ILE A 279 -18.79 14.20 -8.56
C ILE A 279 -18.03 15.34 -7.87
N GLU A 280 -17.91 15.31 -6.54
CA GLU A 280 -17.11 16.30 -5.79
C GLU A 280 -15.64 16.30 -6.24
N LEU A 281 -15.06 15.12 -6.45
CA LEU A 281 -13.65 14.96 -6.80
C LEU A 281 -13.31 15.38 -8.24
N LEU A 282 -14.29 15.69 -9.09
CA LEU A 282 -14.06 16.36 -10.38
C LEU A 282 -13.49 17.77 -10.22
N ASP A 283 -13.64 18.37 -9.03
CA ASP A 283 -13.12 19.70 -8.70
C ASP A 283 -11.85 19.67 -7.83
N ALA A 284 -11.26 18.48 -7.62
CA ALA A 284 -10.05 18.34 -6.84
C ALA A 284 -8.85 19.08 -7.47
N ASP A 285 -7.98 19.66 -6.63
CA ASP A 285 -6.76 20.34 -7.08
C ASP A 285 -5.81 19.36 -7.79
N HIS A 286 -5.68 18.14 -7.24
CA HIS A 286 -4.80 17.11 -7.78
C HIS A 286 -5.40 16.40 -9.00
N TYR A 287 -4.74 16.49 -10.17
CA TYR A 287 -5.24 15.94 -11.44
C TYR A 287 -5.58 14.44 -11.38
N LYS A 288 -4.80 13.62 -10.64
CA LYS A 288 -5.11 12.18 -10.49
C LYS A 288 -6.47 11.92 -9.83
N LEU A 289 -6.91 12.78 -8.90
CA LEU A 289 -8.23 12.66 -8.29
C LEU A 289 -9.32 12.97 -9.31
N ARG A 290 -9.17 14.08 -10.05
CA ARG A 290 -10.09 14.43 -11.15
C ARG A 290 -10.17 13.33 -12.20
N ALA A 291 -9.02 12.81 -12.62
CA ALA A 291 -8.94 11.76 -13.63
C ALA A 291 -9.61 10.46 -13.14
N ASN A 292 -9.28 9.99 -11.94
CA ASN A 292 -9.88 8.78 -11.38
C ASN A 292 -11.40 8.95 -11.15
N ALA A 293 -11.83 10.12 -10.71
CA ALA A 293 -13.24 10.44 -10.51
C ALA A 293 -14.02 10.43 -11.84
N ALA A 294 -13.48 11.10 -12.86
CA ALA A 294 -14.07 11.11 -14.19
C ALA A 294 -14.11 9.70 -14.81
N GLY A 295 -13.05 8.91 -14.61
CA GLY A 295 -13.00 7.52 -15.09
C GLY A 295 -14.06 6.63 -14.44
N LEU A 296 -14.18 6.72 -13.10
CA LEU A 296 -15.23 6.00 -12.35
C LEU A 296 -16.63 6.41 -12.81
N LEU A 297 -16.90 7.72 -12.95
CA LEU A 297 -18.19 8.21 -13.42
C LEU A 297 -18.49 7.78 -14.85
N ALA A 298 -17.48 7.76 -15.71
CA ALA A 298 -17.64 7.21 -17.06
C ALA A 298 -18.05 5.74 -16.96
N ASP A 299 -17.34 4.90 -16.20
CA ASP A 299 -17.65 3.47 -16.11
C ASP A 299 -19.04 3.19 -15.50
N LEU A 300 -19.52 4.07 -14.62
CA LEU A 300 -20.86 4.00 -14.05
C LEU A 300 -21.96 4.58 -14.95
N ALA A 301 -21.64 5.39 -15.96
CA ALA A 301 -22.62 6.08 -16.80
C ALA A 301 -23.50 5.11 -17.62
N ASP A 302 -22.99 3.93 -17.99
CA ASP A 302 -23.78 2.93 -18.71
C ASP A 302 -24.84 2.27 -17.79
N ALA A 303 -24.55 2.10 -16.50
CA ALA A 303 -25.45 1.46 -15.52
C ALA A 303 -26.38 2.46 -14.82
N TYR A 304 -25.89 3.69 -14.61
CA TYR A 304 -26.54 4.75 -13.84
C TYR A 304 -26.59 6.09 -14.59
N PRO A 305 -27.08 6.13 -15.85
CA PRO A 305 -27.07 7.35 -16.65
C PRO A 305 -27.79 8.51 -15.96
N ASP A 306 -28.96 8.28 -15.35
CA ASP A 306 -29.73 9.31 -14.64
C ASP A 306 -28.98 9.94 -13.45
N GLN A 307 -28.06 9.20 -12.82
CA GLN A 307 -27.27 9.71 -11.69
C GLN A 307 -26.01 10.46 -12.14
N VAL A 308 -25.50 10.12 -13.33
CA VAL A 308 -24.28 10.72 -13.91
C VAL A 308 -24.62 11.89 -14.84
N GLU A 309 -25.81 11.96 -15.43
CA GLU A 309 -26.29 13.06 -16.29
C GLU A 309 -26.02 14.46 -15.69
N PRO A 310 -26.22 14.73 -14.38
CA PRO A 310 -25.92 16.05 -13.80
C PRO A 310 -24.46 16.49 -13.94
N VAL A 311 -23.54 15.58 -14.26
CA VAL A 311 -22.11 15.84 -14.48
C VAL A 311 -21.83 16.49 -15.83
N VAL A 312 -22.73 16.40 -16.81
CA VAL A 312 -22.50 16.85 -18.19
C VAL A 312 -21.92 18.26 -18.29
N PRO A 313 -22.44 19.31 -17.60
CA PRO A 313 -21.85 20.65 -17.68
C PRO A 313 -20.39 20.68 -17.24
N ARG A 314 -20.05 19.92 -16.19
CA ARG A 314 -18.68 19.85 -15.69
C ARG A 314 -17.79 19.00 -16.60
N ALA A 315 -18.30 17.91 -17.16
CA ALA A 315 -17.58 17.12 -18.15
C ALA A 315 -17.22 17.94 -19.40
N ILE A 316 -18.09 18.86 -19.84
CA ILE A 316 -17.78 19.80 -20.93
C ILE A 316 -16.59 20.69 -20.56
N GLU A 317 -16.57 21.27 -19.36
CA GLU A 317 -15.44 22.10 -18.89
C GLU A 317 -14.14 21.29 -18.76
N LEU A 318 -14.23 20.01 -18.40
CA LEU A 318 -13.08 19.11 -18.26
C LEU A 318 -12.47 18.68 -19.61
N LEU A 319 -13.15 18.93 -20.73
CA LEU A 319 -12.54 18.79 -22.06
C LEU A 319 -11.37 19.77 -22.28
N ASP A 320 -11.26 20.84 -21.49
CA ASP A 320 -10.15 21.79 -21.54
C ASP A 320 -9.12 21.58 -20.40
N ASP A 321 -9.20 20.46 -19.65
CA ASP A 321 -8.27 20.22 -18.54
C ASP A 321 -6.81 20.09 -19.03
N SER A 322 -5.90 20.62 -18.22
CA SER A 322 -4.44 20.51 -18.44
C SER A 322 -3.94 19.06 -18.54
N ASP A 323 -4.62 18.11 -17.89
CA ASP A 323 -4.25 16.70 -17.88
C ASP A 323 -5.00 15.89 -18.94
N GLU A 324 -4.25 15.15 -19.76
CA GLU A 324 -4.79 14.36 -20.88
C GLU A 324 -5.76 13.25 -20.45
N LYS A 325 -5.55 12.65 -19.26
CA LYS A 325 -6.43 11.57 -18.77
C LYS A 325 -7.76 12.14 -18.31
N VAL A 326 -7.76 13.34 -17.74
CA VAL A 326 -9.00 14.06 -17.39
C VAL A 326 -9.81 14.36 -18.65
N ARG A 327 -9.20 14.94 -19.69
CA ARG A 327 -9.88 15.20 -20.98
C ARG A 327 -10.42 13.92 -21.62
N TYR A 328 -9.60 12.87 -21.66
CA TYR A 328 -10.02 11.55 -22.15
C TYR A 328 -11.25 11.02 -21.38
N ASN A 329 -11.21 11.01 -20.05
CA ASN A 329 -12.34 10.52 -19.26
C ASN A 329 -13.59 11.41 -19.42
N ALA A 330 -13.42 12.72 -19.57
CA ALA A 330 -14.51 13.63 -19.86
C ALA A 330 -15.22 13.31 -21.19
N THR A 331 -14.47 13.05 -22.28
CA THR A 331 -15.08 12.59 -23.54
C THR A 331 -15.83 11.26 -23.37
N SER A 332 -15.34 10.36 -22.51
CA SER A 332 -15.98 9.08 -22.23
C SER A 332 -17.33 9.24 -21.50
N ILE A 333 -17.39 10.12 -20.49
CA ILE A 333 -18.65 10.48 -19.81
C ILE A 333 -19.65 10.99 -20.83
N LEU A 334 -19.26 11.99 -21.64
CA LEU A 334 -20.15 12.62 -22.61
C LEU A 334 -20.67 11.62 -23.65
N ALA A 335 -19.82 10.74 -24.17
CA ALA A 335 -20.23 9.71 -25.13
C ALA A 335 -21.23 8.70 -24.54
N ARG A 336 -20.99 8.25 -23.30
CA ARG A 336 -21.87 7.29 -22.61
C ARG A 336 -23.22 7.91 -22.24
N ILE A 337 -23.22 9.16 -21.77
CA ILE A 337 -24.48 9.88 -21.49
C ILE A 337 -25.22 10.19 -22.79
N ALA A 338 -24.54 10.64 -23.86
CA ALA A 338 -25.20 10.94 -25.14
C ALA A 338 -25.93 9.72 -25.73
N LYS A 339 -25.44 8.50 -25.47
CA LYS A 339 -26.13 7.27 -25.86
C LYS A 339 -27.47 7.07 -25.15
N ALA A 340 -27.58 7.51 -23.90
CA ALA A 340 -28.78 7.35 -23.06
C ALA A 340 -29.72 8.57 -23.15
N ASP A 341 -29.16 9.77 -23.07
CA ASP A 341 -29.83 11.06 -23.18
C ASP A 341 -29.03 12.05 -24.06
N PRO A 342 -29.26 12.04 -25.39
CA PRO A 342 -28.62 12.98 -26.30
C PRO A 342 -28.95 14.44 -25.99
N ASP A 343 -30.17 14.74 -25.54
CA ASP A 343 -30.63 16.12 -25.33
C ASP A 343 -29.83 16.80 -24.21
N ALA A 344 -29.46 16.04 -23.17
CA ALA A 344 -28.59 16.53 -22.09
C ALA A 344 -27.19 16.92 -22.57
N VAL A 345 -26.67 16.25 -23.61
CA VAL A 345 -25.30 16.40 -24.11
C VAL A 345 -25.20 17.32 -25.34
N GLU A 346 -26.33 17.78 -25.91
CA GLU A 346 -26.38 18.75 -27.02
C GLU A 346 -25.42 19.96 -26.84
N PRO A 347 -25.28 20.58 -25.63
CA PRO A 347 -24.35 21.70 -25.45
C PRO A 347 -22.87 21.36 -25.68
N ALA A 348 -22.51 20.07 -25.72
CA ALA A 348 -21.15 19.58 -25.92
C ALA A 348 -20.75 19.44 -27.39
N ILE A 349 -21.64 19.67 -28.38
CA ILE A 349 -21.34 19.43 -29.80
C ILE A 349 -20.05 20.14 -30.26
N GLU A 350 -19.94 21.46 -30.07
CA GLU A 350 -18.75 22.21 -30.47
C GLU A 350 -17.48 21.75 -29.71
N PRO A 351 -17.49 21.65 -28.36
CA PRO A 351 -16.36 21.05 -27.63
C PRO A 351 -15.96 19.63 -28.09
N LEU A 352 -16.92 18.81 -28.50
CA LEU A 352 -16.66 17.45 -29.00
C LEU A 352 -16.08 17.47 -30.42
N ILE A 353 -16.46 18.44 -31.26
CA ILE A 353 -15.81 18.67 -32.56
C ILE A 353 -14.35 19.04 -32.35
N ASP A 354 -14.04 19.94 -31.40
CA ASP A 354 -12.67 20.28 -31.04
C ASP A 354 -11.91 19.06 -30.49
N ALA A 355 -12.57 18.19 -29.72
CA ALA A 355 -11.98 16.96 -29.19
C ALA A 355 -11.63 15.91 -30.27
N LEU A 356 -12.08 16.08 -31.52
CA LEU A 356 -11.61 15.28 -32.66
C LEU A 356 -10.14 15.56 -33.02
N ASP A 357 -9.53 16.62 -32.45
CA ASP A 357 -8.14 16.98 -32.64
C ASP A 357 -7.24 16.63 -31.43
N GLU A 358 -7.77 15.92 -30.43
CA GLU A 358 -7.01 15.48 -29.25
C GLU A 358 -5.87 14.52 -29.60
N ASP A 359 -4.76 14.59 -28.86
CA ASP A 359 -3.60 13.71 -29.07
C ASP A 359 -3.94 12.23 -28.82
N PHE A 360 -4.78 11.96 -27.81
CA PHE A 360 -5.11 10.61 -27.39
C PHE A 360 -6.22 10.00 -28.26
N ALA A 361 -5.91 8.90 -28.95
CA ALA A 361 -6.83 8.27 -29.90
C ALA A 361 -8.16 7.85 -29.29
N TYR A 362 -8.17 7.40 -28.03
CA TYR A 362 -9.42 7.04 -27.36
C TYR A 362 -10.32 8.25 -27.10
N ALA A 363 -9.77 9.45 -26.87
CA ALA A 363 -10.55 10.67 -26.72
C ALA A 363 -11.25 11.05 -28.04
N ARG A 364 -10.51 10.99 -29.16
CA ARG A 364 -11.07 11.22 -30.50
C ARG A 364 -12.14 10.20 -30.88
N SER A 365 -11.93 8.93 -30.53
CA SER A 365 -12.92 7.86 -30.74
C SER A 365 -14.21 8.14 -29.96
N ASN A 366 -14.09 8.47 -28.66
CA ASN A 366 -15.24 8.86 -27.83
C ASN A 366 -15.99 10.07 -28.40
N ALA A 367 -15.27 11.09 -28.89
CA ALA A 367 -15.86 12.25 -29.53
C ALA A 367 -16.67 11.86 -30.78
N CYS A 368 -16.14 10.98 -31.64
CA CYS A 368 -16.90 10.44 -32.78
C CYS A 368 -18.20 9.76 -32.33
N TRP A 369 -18.14 8.87 -31.35
CA TRP A 369 -19.32 8.19 -30.82
C TRP A 369 -20.36 9.17 -30.27
N ALA A 370 -19.93 10.13 -29.46
CA ALA A 370 -20.80 11.15 -28.89
C ALA A 370 -21.51 11.95 -30.00
N LEU A 371 -20.76 12.45 -30.99
CA LEU A 371 -21.30 13.22 -32.11
C LEU A 371 -22.29 12.42 -32.98
N GLY A 372 -22.04 11.12 -33.15
CA GLY A 372 -22.97 10.20 -33.80
C GLY A 372 -24.28 10.06 -33.03
N TYR A 373 -24.23 9.80 -31.72
CA TYR A 373 -25.43 9.70 -30.88
C TYR A 373 -26.25 10.99 -30.83
N LEU A 374 -25.57 12.14 -30.90
CA LEU A 374 -26.16 13.47 -30.96
C LEU A 374 -26.76 13.82 -32.33
N ALA A 375 -26.50 13.03 -33.37
CA ALA A 375 -26.84 13.37 -34.76
C ALA A 375 -26.31 14.77 -35.17
N ALA A 376 -25.07 15.08 -34.79
CA ALA A 376 -24.47 16.39 -34.99
C ALA A 376 -24.08 16.66 -36.46
N GLU A 377 -25.02 17.18 -37.26
CA GLU A 377 -24.79 17.50 -38.68
C GLU A 377 -23.58 18.43 -38.92
N ASP A 378 -23.35 19.38 -38.02
CA ASP A 378 -22.25 20.34 -38.11
C ASP A 378 -20.86 19.66 -38.02
N ALA A 379 -20.79 18.45 -37.46
CA ALA A 379 -19.54 17.68 -37.34
C ALA A 379 -19.18 16.89 -38.61
N LEU A 380 -20.09 16.74 -39.59
CA LEU A 380 -19.90 15.84 -40.73
C LEU A 380 -18.64 16.11 -41.55
N GLU A 381 -18.26 17.39 -41.74
CA GLU A 381 -17.03 17.73 -42.47
C GLU A 381 -15.79 17.24 -41.71
N ARG A 382 -15.72 17.50 -40.40
CA ARG A 382 -14.59 17.09 -39.56
C ARG A 382 -14.52 15.57 -39.43
N LEU A 383 -15.66 14.89 -39.23
CA LEU A 383 -15.73 13.44 -39.12
C LEU A 383 -15.25 12.73 -40.39
N ARG A 384 -15.59 13.23 -41.59
CA ARG A 384 -15.09 12.67 -42.86
C ARG A 384 -13.58 12.83 -43.00
N ASP A 385 -13.03 13.95 -42.54
CA ASP A 385 -11.57 14.14 -42.51
C ASP A 385 -10.91 13.17 -41.52
N ILE A 386 -11.50 12.94 -40.34
CA ILE A 386 -11.02 11.94 -39.38
C ILE A 386 -11.08 10.53 -39.97
N GLU A 387 -12.20 10.14 -40.61
CA GLU A 387 -12.35 8.84 -41.27
C GLU A 387 -11.27 8.59 -42.33
N GLU A 388 -10.86 9.61 -43.09
CA GLU A 388 -9.83 9.47 -44.12
C GLU A 388 -8.40 9.53 -43.56
N THR A 389 -8.14 10.39 -42.58
CA THR A 389 -6.79 10.83 -42.24
C THR A 389 -6.26 10.36 -40.88
N ASP A 390 -7.13 9.95 -39.95
CA ASP A 390 -6.68 9.60 -38.60
C ASP A 390 -5.69 8.43 -38.63
N PRO A 391 -4.56 8.49 -37.93
CA PRO A 391 -3.59 7.39 -37.92
C PRO A 391 -4.13 6.11 -37.27
N ASN A 392 -5.09 6.20 -36.35
CA ASN A 392 -5.65 5.08 -35.62
C ASN A 392 -6.88 4.50 -36.34
N GLU A 393 -6.88 3.18 -36.57
CA GLU A 393 -7.96 2.48 -37.27
C GLU A 393 -9.28 2.48 -36.50
N GLU A 394 -9.25 2.38 -35.17
CA GLU A 394 -10.45 2.41 -34.33
C GLU A 394 -11.11 3.80 -34.39
N VAL A 395 -10.32 4.87 -34.48
CA VAL A 395 -10.85 6.23 -34.61
C VAL A 395 -11.51 6.42 -35.98
N ARG A 396 -10.86 5.97 -37.08
CA ARG A 396 -11.47 6.00 -38.41
C ARG A 396 -12.78 5.21 -38.45
N HIS A 397 -12.82 4.06 -37.79
CA HIS A 397 -14.03 3.25 -37.68
C HIS A 397 -15.14 3.99 -36.91
N ALA A 398 -14.83 4.57 -35.75
CA ALA A 398 -15.79 5.34 -34.96
C ALA A 398 -16.35 6.54 -35.75
N ALA A 399 -15.50 7.25 -36.50
CA ALA A 399 -15.93 8.35 -37.37
C ALA A 399 -16.88 7.88 -38.48
N SER A 400 -16.58 6.76 -39.13
CA SER A 400 -17.43 6.13 -40.15
C SER A 400 -18.83 5.81 -39.59
N VAL A 401 -18.88 5.18 -38.42
CA VAL A 401 -20.16 4.86 -37.75
C VAL A 401 -20.92 6.13 -37.36
N ALA A 402 -20.22 7.15 -36.85
CA ALA A 402 -20.86 8.42 -36.51
C ALA A 402 -21.46 9.12 -37.74
N ILE A 403 -20.79 9.09 -38.89
CA ILE A 403 -21.31 9.64 -40.16
C ILE A 403 -22.58 8.89 -40.57
N ASP A 404 -22.56 7.56 -40.54
CA ASP A 404 -23.74 6.74 -40.86
C ASP A 404 -24.93 7.07 -39.94
N GLU A 405 -24.71 7.16 -38.62
CA GLU A 405 -25.75 7.52 -37.64
C GLU A 405 -26.33 8.93 -37.86
N ILE A 406 -25.49 9.90 -38.26
CA ILE A 406 -25.94 11.26 -38.58
C ILE A 406 -26.72 11.29 -39.89
N GLU A 407 -26.30 10.54 -40.92
CA GLU A 407 -26.97 10.53 -42.24
C GLU A 407 -28.26 9.70 -42.27
N GLU A 408 -28.43 8.74 -41.36
CA GLU A 408 -29.63 7.90 -41.25
C GLU A 408 -30.80 8.54 -40.47
N ARG A 409 -30.52 9.57 -39.65
CA ARG A 409 -31.52 10.32 -38.87
C ARG A 409 -32.08 11.53 -39.63
#